data_AF-A0A060YIX9-F1
#
_entry.id   AF-A0A060YIX9-F1
#
_cell.length_a   1.000
_cell.length_b   1.000
_cell.length_c   1.000
_cell.angle_alpha   90.00
_cell.angle_beta   90.00
_cell.angle_gamma   90.00
#
_symmetry.space_group_name_H-M   'P 1'
#
loop_
_entity.id
_entity.type
_entity.pdbx_description
1 polymer ?
#
loop_
_entity_poly.entity_id
_entity_poly.type
_entity_poly.pdbx_seq_one_letter_code
_entity_poly.pdbx_strand_id
1 'polypeptide(L)'
;MMSKQKRDSISKEDLARAMLVTITNNIGSIARMCAVNEKIERVVFVGNFLRINTVSTKLLAYAMDFWSKGQLKALFLEHEGYFGAVGAFLELLKSRSLSGIP
;
A
#
# COMPACT_ATOMS: atom_id res chain seq x y z
N MET A 1 -6.69 20.96 22.46
CA MET A 1 -6.64 19.57 22.97
C MET A 1 -8.07 19.06 23.10
N MET A 2 -8.37 17.80 22.74
CA MET A 2 -9.73 17.25 22.89
C MET A 2 -10.19 17.23 24.36
N SER A 3 -11.44 17.60 24.63
CA SER A 3 -12.00 17.52 25.99
C SER A 3 -12.11 16.06 26.46
N LYS A 4 -12.10 15.85 27.79
CA LYS A 4 -12.25 14.51 28.38
C LYS A 4 -13.58 13.87 27.97
N GLN A 5 -14.70 14.60 28.04
CA GLN A 5 -16.00 14.10 27.60
C GLN A 5 -15.98 13.60 26.15
N LYS A 6 -15.28 14.29 25.26
CA LYS A 6 -15.20 13.91 23.84
C LYS A 6 -14.32 12.68 23.60
N ARG A 7 -13.34 12.41 24.46
CA ARG A 7 -12.56 11.16 24.41
C ARG A 7 -13.37 9.98 24.92
N ASP A 8 -14.12 10.19 25.99
CA ASP A 8 -14.94 9.15 26.61
C ASP A 8 -16.14 8.77 25.72
N SER A 9 -16.58 9.66 24.82
CA SER A 9 -17.66 9.40 23.86
C SER A 9 -17.22 8.73 22.55
N ILE A 10 -15.92 8.49 22.33
CA ILE A 10 -15.42 7.90 21.08
C ILE A 10 -15.68 6.40 21.04
N SER A 11 -16.17 5.91 19.91
CA SER A 11 -16.39 4.48 19.71
C SER A 11 -15.11 3.74 19.28
N LYS A 12 -15.11 2.40 19.35
CA LYS A 12 -13.97 1.61 18.87
C LYS A 12 -13.83 1.68 17.35
N GLU A 13 -14.95 1.79 16.64
CA GLU A 13 -15.03 1.92 15.19
C GLU A 13 -14.39 3.23 14.72
N ASP A 14 -14.62 4.32 15.46
CA ASP A 14 -13.96 5.61 15.21
C ASP A 14 -12.45 5.50 15.35
N LEU A 15 -11.95 4.85 16.41
CA LEU A 15 -10.52 4.63 16.62
C LEU A 15 -9.91 3.73 15.53
N ALA A 16 -10.59 2.65 15.17
CA ALA A 16 -10.13 1.74 14.12
C ALA A 16 -10.04 2.46 12.77
N ARG A 17 -11.05 3.27 12.43
CA ARG A 17 -11.06 4.08 11.20
C ARG A 17 -9.99 5.14 11.22
N ALA A 18 -9.82 5.85 12.34
CA ALA A 18 -8.80 6.89 12.49
C ALA A 18 -7.40 6.30 12.33
N MET A 19 -7.13 5.13 12.94
CA MET A 19 -5.87 4.42 12.79
C MET A 19 -5.63 4.00 11.33
N LEU A 20 -6.64 3.38 10.69
CA LEU A 20 -6.54 2.95 9.30
C LEU A 20 -6.22 4.12 8.36
N VAL A 21 -6.95 5.23 8.49
CA VAL A 21 -6.73 6.44 7.70
C VAL A 21 -5.34 7.03 7.97
N THR A 22 -4.90 7.05 9.22
CA THR A 22 -3.61 7.61 9.62
C THR A 22 -2.45 6.83 9.00
N ILE A 23 -2.46 5.50 9.14
CA ILE A 23 -1.40 4.64 8.59
C ILE A 23 -1.40 4.72 7.06
N THR A 24 -2.56 4.59 6.42
CA THR A 24 -2.65 4.64 4.96
C THR A 24 -2.20 5.98 4.38
N ASN A 25 -2.59 7.10 5.00
CA ASN A 25 -2.13 8.42 4.55
C ASN A 25 -0.63 8.64 4.78
N ASN A 26 -0.08 8.11 5.86
CA ASN A 26 1.37 8.18 6.11
C ASN A 26 2.15 7.41 5.04
N ILE A 27 1.73 6.18 4.72
CA ILE A 27 2.30 5.39 3.61
C ILE A 27 2.22 6.18 2.30
N GLY A 28 1.04 6.75 1.99
CA GLY A 28 0.86 7.55 0.78
C GLY A 28 1.81 8.75 0.71
N SER A 29 1.93 9.50 1.81
CA SER A 29 2.82 10.68 1.87
C SER A 29 4.29 10.31 1.59
N ILE A 30 4.79 9.25 2.23
CA ILE A 30 6.15 8.75 2.01
C ILE A 30 6.32 8.31 0.56
N ALA A 31 5.39 7.50 0.03
CA ALA A 31 5.45 7.02 -1.35
C ALA A 31 5.47 8.17 -2.37
N ARG A 32 4.67 9.22 -2.16
CA ARG A 32 4.70 10.43 -2.98
C ARG A 32 6.07 11.11 -2.93
N MET A 33 6.62 11.33 -1.74
CA MET A 33 7.92 12.01 -1.60
C MET A 33 9.02 11.23 -2.32
N CYS A 34 9.04 9.91 -2.17
CA CYS A 34 9.97 9.04 -2.90
C CYS A 34 9.75 9.13 -4.43
N ALA A 35 8.51 9.05 -4.90
CA ALA A 35 8.18 9.12 -6.32
C ALA A 35 8.63 10.45 -6.96
N VAL A 36 8.41 11.57 -6.26
CA VAL A 36 8.88 12.90 -6.70
C VAL A 36 10.40 12.97 -6.76
N ASN A 37 11.09 12.45 -5.73
CA ASN A 37 12.55 12.46 -5.68
C ASN A 37 13.18 11.64 -6.81
N GLU A 38 12.61 10.46 -7.08
CA GLU A 38 13.08 9.54 -8.12
C GLU A 38 12.53 9.84 -9.52
N LYS A 39 11.69 10.89 -9.66
CA LYS A 39 11.05 11.29 -10.92
C LYS A 39 10.20 10.16 -11.55
N ILE A 40 9.43 9.46 -10.71
CA ILE A 40 8.55 8.36 -11.11
C ILE A 40 7.09 8.81 -11.00
N GLU A 41 6.30 8.54 -12.04
CA GLU A 41 4.87 8.93 -12.10
C GLU A 41 3.91 7.80 -11.68
N ARG A 42 4.39 6.56 -11.63
CA ARG A 42 3.56 5.37 -11.36
C ARG A 42 4.05 4.66 -10.12
N VAL A 43 3.19 4.61 -9.10
CA VAL A 43 3.49 3.96 -7.82
C VAL A 43 2.62 2.72 -7.70
N VAL A 44 3.25 1.54 -7.69
CA VAL A 44 2.55 0.27 -7.47
C VAL A 44 2.58 -0.05 -5.98
N PHE A 45 1.41 -0.19 -5.37
CA PHE A 45 1.29 -0.65 -3.99
C PHE A 45 1.01 -2.15 -3.95
N VAL A 46 1.78 -2.88 -3.15
CA VAL A 46 1.69 -4.34 -2.97
C VAL A 46 1.75 -4.71 -1.49
N GLY A 47 1.47 -5.97 -1.16
CA GLY A 47 1.49 -6.52 0.19
C GLY A 47 0.10 -6.71 0.80
N ASN A 48 0.02 -7.62 1.79
CA ASN A 48 -1.26 -8.05 2.38
C ASN A 48 -1.99 -6.99 3.21
N PHE A 49 -1.39 -5.82 3.50
CA PHE A 49 -2.11 -4.70 4.12
C PHE A 49 -3.32 -4.27 3.27
N LEU A 50 -3.22 -4.40 1.94
CA LEU A 50 -4.28 -4.05 1.00
C LEU A 50 -5.28 -5.18 0.73
N ARG A 51 -4.99 -6.40 1.20
CA ARG A 51 -5.87 -7.56 0.99
C ARG A 51 -7.25 -7.24 1.56
N ILE A 52 -8.28 -7.36 0.71
CA ILE A 52 -9.68 -7.06 1.03
C ILE A 52 -9.91 -5.66 1.66
N ASN A 53 -8.95 -4.74 1.55
CA ASN A 53 -8.93 -3.44 2.22
C ASN A 53 -9.17 -2.31 1.20
N THR A 54 -10.36 -2.34 0.59
CA THR A 54 -10.75 -1.35 -0.44
C THR A 54 -10.78 0.08 0.08
N VAL A 55 -10.95 0.27 1.39
CA VAL A 55 -10.86 1.59 2.05
C VAL A 55 -9.46 2.17 1.87
N SER A 56 -8.43 1.40 2.19
CA SER A 56 -7.04 1.86 2.08
C SER A 56 -6.60 2.01 0.62
N THR A 57 -6.99 1.09 -0.25
CA THR A 57 -6.73 1.18 -1.70
C THR A 57 -7.27 2.50 -2.28
N LYS A 58 -8.54 2.84 -1.99
CA LYS A 58 -9.15 4.08 -2.46
C LYS A 58 -8.48 5.31 -1.84
N LEU A 59 -8.13 5.25 -0.56
CA LEU A 59 -7.46 6.36 0.12
C LEU A 59 -6.06 6.64 -0.44
N LEU A 60 -5.27 5.59 -0.75
CA LEU A 60 -3.98 5.74 -1.43
C LEU A 60 -4.15 6.33 -2.83
N ALA A 61 -5.11 5.83 -3.61
CA ALA A 61 -5.38 6.36 -4.95
C ALA A 61 -5.73 7.85 -4.91
N TYR A 62 -6.64 8.23 -4.00
CA TYR A 62 -7.02 9.62 -3.78
C TYR A 62 -5.83 10.47 -3.32
N ALA A 63 -5.06 10.00 -2.34
CA ALA A 63 -3.91 10.75 -1.82
C ALA A 63 -2.84 11.00 -2.89
N MET A 64 -2.57 10.00 -3.75
CA MET A 64 -1.60 10.13 -4.83
C MET A 64 -2.06 11.18 -5.83
N ASP A 65 -3.29 11.07 -6.32
CA ASP A 65 -3.84 11.99 -7.32
C ASP A 65 -3.95 13.42 -6.76
N PHE A 66 -4.58 13.57 -5.59
CA PHE A 66 -4.85 14.89 -5.00
C PHE A 66 -3.57 15.66 -4.63
N TRP A 67 -2.61 15.03 -3.94
CA TRP A 67 -1.39 15.72 -3.51
C TRP A 67 -0.35 15.90 -4.63
N SER A 68 -0.49 15.20 -5.74
CA SER A 68 0.35 15.36 -6.93
C SER A 68 -0.29 16.21 -8.02
N LYS A 69 -1.54 16.68 -7.82
CA LYS A 69 -2.33 17.35 -8.86
C LYS A 69 -2.46 16.50 -10.14
N GLY A 70 -2.65 15.20 -9.96
CA GLY A 70 -2.83 14.22 -11.05
C GLY A 70 -1.53 13.71 -11.70
N GLN A 71 -0.35 14.12 -11.23
CA GLN A 71 0.93 13.67 -11.80
C GLN A 71 1.31 12.24 -11.37
N LEU A 72 0.89 11.80 -10.19
CA LEU A 72 1.18 10.47 -9.66
C LEU A 72 -0.05 9.58 -9.74
N LYS A 73 0.12 8.39 -10.32
CA LYS A 73 -0.91 7.37 -10.41
C LYS A 73 -0.60 6.20 -9.47
N ALA A 74 -1.53 5.91 -8.55
CA ALA A 74 -1.51 4.69 -7.76
C ALA A 74 -1.97 3.50 -8.61
N LEU A 75 -1.23 2.39 -8.56
CA LEU A 75 -1.54 1.13 -9.21
C LEU A 75 -1.62 0.01 -8.17
N PHE A 76 -2.50 -0.95 -8.42
CA PHE A 76 -2.76 -2.09 -7.54
C PHE A 76 -2.78 -3.37 -8.37
N LEU A 77 -2.48 -4.50 -7.74
CA LEU A 77 -2.35 -5.79 -8.42
C LEU A 77 -3.19 -6.84 -7.69
N GLU A 78 -3.94 -7.66 -8.42
CA GLU A 78 -4.84 -8.66 -7.82
C GLU A 78 -4.10 -9.65 -6.89
N HIS A 79 -2.85 -9.97 -7.23
CA HIS A 79 -1.98 -10.89 -6.49
C HIS A 79 -0.95 -10.16 -5.61
N GLU A 80 -1.29 -8.95 -5.13
CA GLU A 80 -0.47 -8.05 -4.31
C GLU A 80 0.32 -8.71 -3.17
N GLY A 81 -0.19 -9.78 -2.57
CA GLY A 81 0.46 -10.46 -1.44
C GLY A 81 1.45 -11.57 -1.80
N TYR A 82 1.60 -11.94 -3.07
CA TYR A 82 2.23 -13.21 -3.46
C TYR A 82 3.54 -13.09 -4.25
N PHE A 83 3.95 -11.89 -4.66
CA PHE A 83 5.12 -11.72 -5.53
C PHE A 83 6.42 -12.30 -4.96
N GLY A 84 6.63 -12.23 -3.64
CA GLY A 84 7.79 -12.86 -3.00
C GLY A 84 7.80 -14.38 -3.12
N ALA A 85 6.65 -15.03 -2.90
CA ALA A 85 6.52 -16.48 -3.05
C ALA A 85 6.67 -16.93 -4.51
N VAL A 86 6.08 -16.19 -5.44
CA VAL A 86 6.24 -16.44 -6.89
C VAL A 86 7.70 -16.27 -7.30
N GLY A 87 8.39 -15.23 -6.81
CA GLY A 87 9.82 -15.02 -7.06
C GLY A 87 10.69 -16.20 -6.59
N ALA A 88 10.46 -16.70 -5.38
CA ALA A 88 11.16 -17.87 -4.86
C ALA A 88 10.90 -19.14 -5.70
N PHE A 89 9.65 -19.33 -6.15
CA PHE A 89 9.29 -20.44 -7.01
C PHE A 89 9.98 -20.36 -8.39
N LEU A 90 10.03 -19.18 -9.00
CA LEU A 90 10.72 -18.97 -10.28
C LEU A 90 12.22 -19.25 -10.18
N GLU A 91 12.85 -18.88 -9.07
CA GLU A 91 14.27 -19.16 -8.85
C GLU A 91 14.56 -20.66 -8.72
N LEU A 92 13.65 -21.42 -8.09
CA LEU A 92 13.73 -22.88 -8.05
C LEU A 92 13.67 -23.49 -9.46
N LEU A 93 12.75 -23.02 -10.31
CA LEU A 93 12.63 -23.53 -11.68
C LEU A 93 13.88 -23.21 -12.52
N LYS A 94 14.44 -22.02 -12.36
CA LYS A 94 15.67 -21.60 -13.04
C LYS A 94 16.87 -22.44 -12.62
N SER A 95 17.04 -22.70 -11.33
CA SER A 95 18.14 -23.52 -10.82
C SER A 95 18.05 -24.97 -11.31
N ARG A 96 16.84 -25.54 -11.39
CA ARG A 96 16.63 -26.88 -11.99
C ARG A 96 17.00 -26.91 -13.47
N SER A 97 16.55 -25.93 -14.26
CA SER A 97 16.90 -25.83 -15.69
C SER A 97 18.40 -25.70 -15.95
N LEU A 98 19.15 -25.07 -15.04
CA LEU A 98 20.61 -24.93 -15.15
C LEU A 98 21.37 -26.18 -14.71
N SER A 99 20.77 -27.02 -13.85
CA SER A 99 21.38 -28.27 -13.38
C SER A 99 21.29 -29.43 -14.39
N GLY A 100 20.52 -29.29 -15.48
CA GLY A 100 20.43 -30.30 -16.53
C GLY A 100 19.87 -31.66 -16.08
N ILE A 101 19.30 -31.74 -14.87
CA ILE A 101 18.63 -32.93 -14.37
C ILE A 101 17.16 -32.83 -14.84
N PRO A 102 16.63 -33.84 -15.55
CA PRO A 102 15.26 -33.82 -16.07
C PRO A 102 14.20 -33.58 -14.98
#